data_AF-A0A8S9KXQ8-F1
#
_entry.id   AF-A0A8S9KXQ8-F1
#
_cell.length_a   1.000
_cell.length_b   1.000
_cell.length_c   1.000
_cell.angle_alpha   90.00
_cell.angle_beta   90.00
_cell.angle_gamma   90.00
#
_symmetry.space_group_name_H-M   'P 1'
#
loop_
_entity.id
_entity.type
_entity.pdbx_description
1 polymer ?
#
loop_
_entity_poly.entity_id
_entity_poly.type
_entity_poly.pdbx_seq_one_letter_code
_entity_poly.pdbx_strand_id
1 'polypeptide(L)' 'MVHTTLSKTSSNIFFILDEMRRKAVEDGAETTGEGLEWGVLFGFGPGLTVETVVLHSVPL' A
#
# COMPACT_ATOMS: atom_id res chain seq x y z
N MET A 1 -2.37 4.97 7.29
CA MET A 1 -1.27 5.81 6.79
C MET A 1 -0.18 4.87 6.31
N VAL A 2 -0.17 4.55 5.03
CA VAL A 2 0.82 3.62 4.46
C VAL A 2 2.07 4.44 4.15
N HIS A 3 3.10 4.26 4.95
CA HIS A 3 4.40 4.87 4.69
C HIS A 3 5.36 3.74 4.34
N THR A 4 5.38 3.32 3.08
CA THR A 4 6.30 2.28 2.61
C THR A 4 7.12 2.83 1.45
N THR A 5 8.38 3.13 1.74
CA THR A 5 9.39 3.62 0.80
C THR A 5 9.95 2.42 0.02
N LEU A 6 9.74 2.37 -1.30
CA LEU A 6 10.28 1.29 -2.14
C LEU A 6 11.21 1.80 -3.22
N SER A 7 12.41 1.21 -3.28
CA SER A 7 13.23 1.17 -4.48
C SER A 7 12.49 0.35 -5.54
N LYS A 8 12.22 0.97 -6.69
CA LYS A 8 11.29 0.45 -7.70
C LYS A 8 11.82 -0.80 -8.43
N THR A 9 11.52 -1.98 -7.89
CA THR A 9 11.34 -3.21 -8.69
C THR A 9 9.83 -3.40 -8.84
N SER A 10 9.30 -3.45 -10.07
CA SER A 10 7.85 -3.40 -10.36
C SER A 10 6.99 -4.46 -9.65
N SER A 11 7.60 -5.58 -9.24
CA SER A 11 6.97 -6.63 -8.44
C SER A 11 6.70 -6.26 -6.97
N ASN A 12 7.46 -5.31 -6.40
CA ASN A 12 7.40 -5.03 -4.96
C ASN A 12 6.09 -4.34 -4.56
N ILE A 13 5.50 -3.53 -5.42
CA ILE A 13 4.25 -2.80 -5.13
C ILE A 13 3.09 -3.78 -4.95
N PHE A 14 2.97 -4.77 -5.83
CA PHE A 14 1.93 -5.78 -5.73
C PHE A 14 2.07 -6.62 -4.45
N PHE A 15 3.29 -6.99 -4.08
CA PHE A 15 3.53 -7.74 -2.85
C PHE A 15 3.10 -6.96 -1.60
N ILE A 16 3.30 -5.65 -1.58
CA ILE A 16 2.92 -4.82 -0.42
C ILE A 16 1.41 -4.63 -0.33
N LEU A 17 0.73 -4.43 -1.45
CA LEU A 17 -0.73 -4.39 -1.46
C LEU A 17 -1.34 -5.73 -1.04
N ASP A 18 -0.73 -6.85 -1.44
CA ASP A 18 -1.14 -8.19 -1.02
C ASP A 18 -0.92 -8.42 0.48
N GLU A 19 0.27 -8.06 0.99
CA GLU A 19 0.59 -8.17 2.41
C GLU A 19 -0.32 -7.29 3.28
N MET A 20 -0.58 -6.04 2.88
CA MET A 20 -1.53 -5.16 3.57
C MET A 20 -2.92 -5.77 3.64
N ARG A 21 -3.41 -6.31 2.52
CA ARG A 21 -4.72 -6.97 2.48
C ARG A 21 -4.74 -8.21 3.39
N ARG A 22 -3.68 -9.02 3.39
CA ARG A 22 -3.59 -10.23 4.22
C ARG A 22 -3.60 -9.88 5.71
N LYS A 23 -2.80 -8.88 6.11
CA LYS A 23 -2.80 -8.37 7.49
C LYS A 23 -4.14 -7.82 7.92
N ALA A 24 -4.80 -7.05 7.06
CA ALA A 24 -6.12 -6.52 7.37
C ALA A 24 -7.14 -7.64 7.66
N VAL A 25 -7.07 -8.78 6.95
CA VAL A 25 -7.88 -9.97 7.25
C VAL A 25 -7.46 -10.63 8.56
N GLU A 26 -6.15 -10.83 8.78
CA GLU A 26 -5.60 -11.45 10.00
C GLU A 26 -5.98 -10.67 11.27
N ASP A 27 -5.98 -9.33 11.18
CA ASP A 27 -6.30 -8.42 12.28
C ASP A 27 -7.81 -8.14 12.44
N GLY A 28 -8.65 -8.69 11.55
CA GLY A 28 -10.10 -8.48 11.57
C GLY A 28 -10.52 -7.03 11.31
N ALA A 29 -9.77 -6.31 10.48
CA ALA A 29 -10.07 -4.94 10.10
C ALA A 29 -11.36 -4.83 9.27
N GLU A 30 -11.92 -3.63 9.15
CA GLU A 30 -13.14 -3.39 8.38
C GLU A 30 -12.88 -3.26 6.87
N THR A 31 -11.67 -2.87 6.48
CA THR A 31 -11.29 -2.61 5.07
C THR A 31 -9.93 -3.18 4.73
N THR A 32 -9.67 -3.41 3.44
CA THR A 32 -8.37 -3.85 2.92
C THR A 32 -7.25 -2.84 3.17
N GLY A 33 -7.60 -1.62 3.60
CA GLY A 33 -6.69 -0.55 3.99
C GLY A 33 -6.43 -0.52 5.50
N GLU A 34 -6.50 -1.67 6.18
CA GLU A 34 -6.32 -1.80 7.64
C GLU A 34 -7.35 -0.95 8.41
N GLY A 35 -8.60 -0.94 7.95
CA GLY A 35 -9.71 -0.17 8.54
C GLY A 35 -9.74 1.31 8.15
N LEU A 36 -8.82 1.76 7.28
CA LEU A 36 -8.83 3.11 6.72
C LEU A 36 -9.44 3.11 5.33
N GLU A 37 -10.18 4.18 5.01
CA GLU A 37 -10.79 4.36 3.68
C GLU A 37 -9.77 4.78 2.61
N TRP A 38 -8.80 5.62 2.99
CA TRP A 38 -7.83 6.21 2.07
C TRP A 38 -6.40 5.94 2.51
N GLY A 39 -5.54 5.67 1.53
CA GLY A 39 -4.10 5.47 1.70
C GLY A 39 -3.29 6.15 0.60
N VAL A 40 -2.00 6.28 0.83
CA VAL A 40 -1.05 6.79 -0.18
C VAL A 40 0.12 5.82 -0.24
N LEU A 41 0.54 5.46 -1.45
CA LEU A 41 1.73 4.65 -1.69
C LEU A 41 2.80 5.54 -2.35
N PHE A 42 4.05 5.41 -1.88
CA PHE A 42 5.20 6.11 -2.43
C PHE A 42 6.19 5.15 -3.08
N GLY A 43 6.46 5.33 -4.36
CA GLY A 43 7.55 4.67 -5.09
C GLY A 43 8.73 5.62 -5.27
N PHE A 44 9.95 5.15 -5.02
CA PHE A 44 11.18 5.91 -5.20
C PHE A 44 12.03 5.28 -6.30
N GLY A 45 12.26 6.04 -7.37
CA GLY A 45 13.09 5.64 -8.51
C GLY A 45 14.52 6.17 -8.42
N PRO A 46 15.45 5.69 -9.27
CA PRO A 46 16.81 6.22 -9.33
C PRO A 46 16.80 7.73 -9.69
N GLY A 47 17.58 8.53 -8.96
CA GLY A 47 17.60 9.99 -9.08
C GLY A 47 16.74 10.68 -8.01
N LEU A 48 15.76 11.49 -8.46
CA LEU A 48 14.85 12.28 -7.61
C LEU A 48 13.36 11.96 -7.86
N THR A 49 13.06 10.87 -8.57
CA THR A 49 11.68 10.55 -8.97
C THR A 49 10.90 9.94 -7.81
N VAL A 50 9.76 10.55 -7.48
CA VAL A 50 8.77 10.03 -6.54
C VAL A 50 7.48 9.75 -7.30
N GLU A 51 6.98 8.54 -7.18
CA GLU A 51 5.66 8.15 -7.65
C GLU A 51 4.71 8.12 -6.46
N THR A 52 3.60 8.84 -6.57
CA THR A 52 2.59 8.92 -5.52
C THR A 52 1.29 8.36 -6.06
N VAL A 53 0.78 7.31 -5.43
CA VAL A 53 -0.50 6.69 -5.78
C VAL A 53 -1.45 6.87 -4.61
N VAL A 54 -2.63 7.44 -4.88
CA VAL A 54 -3.73 7.48 -3.91
C VAL A 54 -4.52 6.18 -4.03
N LEU A 55 -4.82 5.56 -2.89
CA LEU A 55 -5.51 4.28 -2.80
C LEU A 55 -6.83 4.49 -2.06
N HIS A 56 -7.89 3.91 -2.61
CA HIS A 56 -9.17 3.75 -1.92
C HIS A 56 -9.31 2.30 -1.47
N SER A 57 -9.62 2.08 -0.20
CA SER A 57 -9.82 0.75 0.36
C SER A 57 -11.17 0.18 -0.04
N VAL A 58 -11.30 -1.14 0.02
CA VAL A 58 -12.60 -1.82 -0.10
C VAL A 58 -12.95 -2.49 1.23
N PRO A 59 -14.25 -2.63 1.56
CA PRO A 59 -14.67 -3.46 2.69
C PRO A 59 -14.12 -4.89 2.58
N LEU A 60 -13.74 -5.47 3.71
CA LEU A 60 -13.23 -6.85 3.80
C LEU A 60 -14.33 -7.91 3.72
#